data_AF-A0A956DJR4-F1
#
_entry.id   AF-A0A956DJR4-F1
#
_cell.length_a   1.000
_cell.length_b   1.000
_cell.length_c   1.000
_cell.angle_alpha   90.00
_cell.angle_beta   90.00
_cell.angle_gamma   90.00
#
_symmetry.space_group_name_H-M   'P 1'
#
loop_
_entity.id
_entity.type
_entity.pdbx_description
1 polymer ?
#
loop_
_entity_poly.entity_id
_entity_poly.type
_entity_poly.pdbx_seq_one_letter_code
_entity_poly.pdbx_strand_id
1 'polypeptide(L)'
;MTERRLFAFVLAGVLATTGCERPAKVPGETDIVVSSVTLEAAPGSELTPDYGPLMDRLGMRPKSLVLPGRYYSEFREHEDRRRIEAFWQNYGFFDVVVSAPQR
;
A
#
# COMPACT_ATOMS: atom_id res chain seq x y z
N MET A 1 22.33 -41.87 -9.42
CA MET A 1 21.85 -40.94 -8.36
C MET A 1 22.21 -39.46 -8.64
N THR A 2 22.83 -39.17 -9.79
CA THR A 2 23.42 -37.87 -10.15
C THR A 2 22.45 -36.97 -10.94
N GLU A 3 21.57 -37.56 -11.75
CA GLU A 3 20.65 -36.84 -12.65
C GLU A 3 19.48 -36.16 -11.93
N ARG A 4 18.95 -36.78 -10.86
CA ARG A 4 17.89 -36.19 -10.02
C ARG A 4 18.32 -34.90 -9.31
N ARG A 5 19.62 -34.77 -8.99
CA ARG A 5 20.16 -33.57 -8.35
C ARG A 5 20.34 -32.45 -9.35
N LEU A 6 20.80 -32.76 -10.57
CA LEU A 6 20.93 -31.77 -11.64
C LEU A 6 19.59 -31.14 -12.01
N PHE A 7 18.54 -31.95 -12.11
CA PHE A 7 17.19 -31.48 -12.44
C PHE A 7 16.61 -30.53 -11.37
N ALA A 8 16.87 -30.81 -10.09
CA ALA A 8 16.42 -29.95 -8.99
C ALA A 8 17.13 -28.58 -8.99
N PHE A 9 18.41 -28.53 -9.33
CA PHE A 9 19.16 -27.27 -9.44
C PHE A 9 18.73 -26.44 -10.65
N VAL A 10 18.43 -27.07 -11.78
CA VAL A 10 17.90 -26.38 -12.97
C VAL A 10 16.50 -25.82 -12.70
N LEU A 11 15.62 -26.59 -12.04
CA LEU A 11 14.28 -26.13 -11.70
C LEU A 11 14.30 -24.96 -10.69
N ALA A 12 15.19 -25.03 -9.69
CA ALA A 12 15.40 -23.93 -8.74
C ALA A 12 15.99 -22.68 -9.41
N GLY A 13 16.87 -22.86 -10.41
CA GLY A 13 17.43 -21.75 -11.19
C GLY A 13 16.41 -21.05 -12.09
N VAL A 14 15.48 -21.78 -12.71
CA VAL A 14 14.42 -21.21 -13.55
C VAL A 14 13.37 -20.46 -12.73
N LEU A 15 13.08 -20.90 -11.50
CA LEU A 15 12.18 -20.19 -10.58
C LEU A 15 12.79 -18.88 -10.04
N ALA A 16 14.11 -18.71 -10.09
CA ALA A 16 14.79 -17.52 -9.58
C ALA A 16 14.85 -16.36 -10.58
N THR A 17 14.54 -16.58 -11.87
CA THR A 17 14.69 -15.56 -12.93
C THR A 17 13.38 -14.89 -13.35
N THR A 18 12.24 -15.27 -12.79
CA THR A 18 10.98 -14.52 -12.93
C THR A 18 10.95 -13.32 -11.98
N GLY A 19 11.92 -12.41 -12.15
CA GLY A 19 11.86 -11.10 -11.53
C GLY A 19 10.63 -10.37 -12.03
N CYS A 20 9.67 -10.09 -11.14
CA CYS A 20 8.50 -9.29 -11.47
C CYS A 20 8.94 -7.93 -12.00
N GLU A 21 8.82 -7.72 -13.30
CA GLU A 21 9.00 -6.42 -13.92
C GLU A 21 7.98 -5.44 -13.34
N ARG A 22 8.42 -4.22 -13.02
CA ARG A 22 7.53 -3.19 -12.46
C ARG A 22 6.45 -2.90 -13.51
N PRO A 23 5.15 -2.91 -13.13
CA PRO A 23 4.10 -2.44 -14.01
C PRO A 23 4.38 -1.02 -14.50
N ALA A 24 3.88 -0.68 -15.69
CA ALA A 24 4.04 0.66 -16.25
C ALA A 24 3.58 1.73 -15.24
N LYS A 25 4.34 2.83 -15.16
CA LYS A 25 4.00 3.96 -14.30
C LYS A 25 2.62 4.49 -14.67
N VAL A 26 1.80 4.75 -13.65
CA VAL A 26 0.52 5.44 -13.83
C VAL A 26 0.72 6.96 -13.72
N PRO A 27 -0.24 7.79 -14.19
CA PRO A 27 -0.15 9.23 -14.04
C PRO A 27 0.13 9.68 -12.60
N GLY A 28 1.00 10.68 -12.45
CA GLY A 28 1.46 11.22 -11.17
C GLY A 28 2.29 10.27 -10.31
N GLU A 29 2.56 9.03 -10.76
CA GLU A 29 3.43 8.09 -10.06
C GLU A 29 4.90 8.46 -10.23
N THR A 30 5.63 8.43 -9.11
CA THR A 30 7.06 8.75 -9.04
C THR A 30 7.91 7.49 -8.81
N ASP A 31 9.21 7.66 -8.59
CA ASP A 31 10.11 6.58 -8.18
C ASP A 31 10.31 6.50 -6.65
N ILE A 32 9.58 7.32 -5.88
CA ILE A 32 9.63 7.30 -4.42
C ILE A 32 8.82 6.09 -3.93
N VAL A 33 9.44 5.28 -3.08
CA VAL A 33 8.80 4.10 -2.48
C VAL A 33 8.13 4.48 -1.16
N VAL A 34 6.87 4.08 -0.98
CA VAL A 34 6.17 4.28 0.28
C VAL A 34 6.60 3.21 1.29
N SER A 35 7.25 3.62 2.39
CA SER A 35 7.75 2.73 3.44
C SER A 35 6.76 2.51 4.58
N SER A 36 5.96 3.53 4.93
CA SER A 36 4.93 3.47 5.96
C SER A 36 3.84 4.50 5.69
N VAL A 37 2.64 4.24 6.21
CA VAL A 37 1.53 5.20 6.28
C VAL A 37 0.88 5.05 7.65
N THR A 38 0.67 6.17 8.31
CA THR A 38 0.06 6.26 9.64
C THR A 38 -1.04 7.31 9.61
N LEU A 39 -2.10 7.07 10.39
CA LEU A 39 -3.13 8.07 10.64
C LEU A 39 -2.92 8.63 12.04
N GLU A 40 -3.04 9.95 12.18
CA GLU A 40 -2.95 10.65 13.45
C GLU A 40 -4.27 11.35 13.72
N ALA A 41 -4.73 11.28 14.97
CA ALA A 41 -5.90 12.04 15.40
C ALA A 41 -5.59 13.54 15.35
N ALA A 42 -6.61 14.35 15.09
CA ALA A 42 -6.49 15.78 15.34
C ALA A 42 -6.26 16.03 16.84
N PRO A 43 -5.62 17.16 17.23
CA PRO A 43 -5.45 17.51 18.63
C PRO A 43 -6.78 17.51 19.38
N GLY A 44 -6.86 16.69 20.44
CA GLY A 44 -8.08 16.57 21.26
C GLY A 44 -9.15 15.63 20.70
N SER A 45 -8.89 14.88 19.63
CA SER A 45 -9.77 13.81 19.14
C SER A 45 -9.12 12.43 19.26
N GLU A 46 -9.92 11.38 18.99
CA GLU A 46 -9.49 9.99 19.03
C GLU A 46 -9.79 9.30 17.68
N LEU A 47 -8.93 8.37 17.28
CA LEU A 47 -9.13 7.53 16.10
C LEU A 47 -10.07 6.36 16.43
N THR A 48 -11.37 6.66 16.48
CA THR A 48 -12.43 5.68 16.68
C THR A 48 -13.42 5.78 15.52
N PRO A 49 -13.89 4.68 14.91
CA PRO A 49 -13.64 3.26 15.23
C PRO A 49 -12.27 2.74 14.76
N ASP A 50 -11.98 1.46 15.03
CA ASP A 50 -10.77 0.78 14.54
C ASP A 50 -10.66 0.87 13.00
N TYR A 51 -9.59 1.53 12.55
CA TYR A 51 -9.31 1.81 11.14
C TYR A 51 -8.35 0.80 10.52
N GLY A 52 -7.90 -0.23 11.24
CA GLY A 52 -7.03 -1.29 10.70
C GLY A 52 -7.49 -1.82 9.33
N PRO A 53 -8.78 -2.17 9.14
CA PRO A 53 -9.30 -2.65 7.85
C PRO A 53 -9.24 -1.63 6.70
N LEU A 54 -9.14 -0.32 6.99
CA LEU A 54 -8.99 0.74 5.99
C LEU A 54 -7.56 0.77 5.42
N MET A 55 -6.55 0.52 6.25
CA MET A 55 -5.13 0.67 5.89
C MET A 55 -4.74 -0.22 4.70
N ASP A 56 -5.27 -1.44 4.63
CA ASP A 56 -5.01 -2.38 3.52
C ASP A 56 -5.63 -1.93 2.20
N ARG A 57 -6.63 -1.05 2.25
CA ARG A 57 -7.37 -0.54 1.08
C ARG A 57 -6.78 0.76 0.53
N LEU A 58 -5.82 1.36 1.22
CA LEU A 58 -5.14 2.56 0.74
C LEU A 58 -4.31 2.26 -0.52
N GLY A 59 -4.30 3.21 -1.44
CA GLY A 59 -3.49 3.22 -2.65
C GLY A 59 -2.02 3.50 -2.34
N MET A 60 -1.77 4.30 -1.33
CA MET A 60 -0.48 4.62 -0.71
C MET A 60 -0.32 3.68 0.48
N ARG A 61 0.39 2.57 0.27
CA ARG A 61 0.62 1.57 1.32
C ARG A 61 1.99 0.94 1.18
N PRO A 62 2.59 0.47 2.29
CA PRO A 62 3.83 -0.27 2.22
C PRO A 62 3.65 -1.64 1.57
N LYS A 63 4.77 -2.24 1.19
CA LYS A 63 4.83 -3.63 0.78
C LYS A 63 4.44 -4.53 1.96
N SER A 64 3.64 -5.56 1.71
CA SER A 64 3.38 -6.64 2.65
C SER A 64 3.80 -7.99 2.05
N LEU A 65 3.59 -9.08 2.78
CA LEU A 65 3.88 -10.44 2.29
C LEU A 65 3.07 -10.77 1.02
N VAL A 66 1.84 -10.28 0.93
CA VAL A 66 0.87 -10.63 -0.13
C VAL A 66 0.56 -9.47 -1.08
N LEU A 67 0.88 -8.22 -0.70
CA LEU A 67 0.66 -7.04 -1.54
C LEU A 67 1.99 -6.41 -1.92
N PRO A 68 2.24 -6.16 -3.24
CA PRO A 68 3.43 -5.43 -3.66
C PRO A 68 3.38 -4.00 -3.10
N GLY A 69 4.57 -3.48 -2.77
CA GLY A 69 4.70 -2.07 -2.38
C GLY A 69 4.26 -1.14 -3.49
N ARG A 70 3.81 0.05 -3.11
CA ARG A 70 3.37 1.08 -4.05
C ARG A 70 4.38 2.22 -4.07
N TYR A 71 4.47 2.84 -5.25
CA TYR A 71 5.21 4.07 -5.44
C TYR A 71 4.29 5.25 -5.18
N TYR A 72 4.90 6.34 -4.72
CA TYR A 72 4.19 7.57 -4.45
C TYR A 72 3.48 8.08 -5.70
N SER A 73 2.21 8.46 -5.56
CA SER A 73 1.40 9.10 -6.58
C SER A 73 0.48 10.14 -5.95
N GLU A 74 0.54 11.37 -6.45
CA GLU A 74 -0.33 12.45 -5.97
C GLU A 74 -1.81 12.09 -6.11
N PHE A 75 -2.20 11.46 -7.22
CA PHE A 75 -3.58 11.06 -7.45
C PHE A 75 -4.05 10.00 -6.46
N ARG A 76 -3.19 9.04 -6.10
CA ARG A 76 -3.52 8.03 -5.08
C ARG A 76 -3.63 8.66 -3.70
N GLU A 77 -2.74 9.59 -3.37
CA GLU A 77 -2.80 10.35 -2.11
C GLU A 77 -4.14 11.11 -1.99
N HIS A 78 -4.55 11.81 -3.04
CA HIS A 78 -5.84 12.51 -3.09
C HIS A 78 -7.03 11.55 -2.92
N GLU A 79 -7.00 10.42 -3.60
CA GLU A 79 -8.05 9.41 -3.50
C GLU A 79 -8.08 8.73 -2.12
N ASP A 80 -6.93 8.48 -1.52
CA ASP A 80 -6.85 7.92 -0.17
C ASP A 80 -7.45 8.84 0.87
N ARG A 81 -7.27 10.17 0.75
CA ARG A 81 -7.95 11.12 1.64
C ARG A 81 -9.47 11.00 1.55
N ARG A 82 -10.02 10.88 0.34
CA ARG A 82 -11.47 10.65 0.15
C ARG A 82 -11.93 9.33 0.75
N ARG A 83 -11.13 8.26 0.64
CA ARG A 83 -11.45 6.95 1.26
C ARG A 83 -11.42 7.00 2.77
N ILE A 84 -10.45 7.73 3.35
CA ILE A 84 -10.36 7.95 4.79
C ILE A 84 -11.59 8.73 5.25
N GLU A 85 -11.95 9.84 4.59
CA GLU A 85 -13.16 10.59 4.92
C GLU A 85 -14.42 9.70 4.82
N ALA A 86 -14.59 8.99 3.71
CA ALA A 86 -15.72 8.09 3.50
C ALA A 86 -15.80 6.96 4.54
N PHE A 87 -14.66 6.44 4.99
CA PHE A 87 -14.63 5.42 6.04
C PHE A 87 -15.32 5.91 7.30
N TRP A 88 -14.93 7.07 7.83
CA TRP A 88 -15.52 7.64 9.04
C TRP A 88 -16.97 8.11 8.81
N GLN A 89 -17.30 8.63 7.64
CA GLN A 89 -18.68 8.99 7.28
C GLN A 89 -19.63 7.77 7.36
N ASN A 90 -19.18 6.56 7.01
CA ASN A 90 -19.98 5.33 7.15
C ASN A 90 -20.32 4.99 8.61
N TYR A 91 -19.58 5.54 9.58
CA TYR A 91 -19.83 5.38 11.01
C TYR A 91 -20.53 6.61 11.63
N GLY A 92 -21.01 7.56 10.82
CA GLY A 92 -21.77 8.72 11.28
C GLY A 92 -20.93 9.98 11.55
N PHE A 93 -19.64 9.97 11.25
CA PHE A 93 -18.77 11.14 11.38
C PHE A 93 -18.81 11.97 10.09
N PHE A 94 -19.89 12.72 9.89
CA PHE A 94 -20.13 13.45 8.63
C PHE A 94 -19.20 14.64 8.41
N ASP A 95 -18.75 15.28 9.50
CA ASP A 95 -17.88 16.47 9.46
C ASP A 95 -16.39 16.12 9.51
N VAL A 96 -16.02 14.86 9.24
CA VAL A 96 -14.61 14.45 9.24
C VAL A 96 -13.84 15.16 8.14
N VAL A 97 -12.63 15.63 8.46
CA VAL A 97 -11.74 16.31 7.51
C VAL A 97 -10.38 15.65 7.57
N VAL A 98 -9.82 15.32 6.41
CA VAL A 98 -8.48 14.75 6.30
C VAL A 98 -7.53 15.75 5.66
N SER A 99 -6.56 16.22 6.45
CA SER A 99 -5.51 17.12 5.99
C SER A 99 -4.59 16.44 4.98
N ALA A 100 -3.83 17.25 4.23
CA ALA A 100 -2.74 16.73 3.42
C ALA A 100 -1.68 16.04 4.32
N PRO A 101 -1.05 14.95 3.87
CA PRO A 101 -0.04 14.25 4.64
C PRO A 101 1.21 15.12 4.84
N GLN A 102 1.87 14.94 5.98
CA GLN A 102 3.22 15.43 6.22
C GLN A 102 4.20 14.39 5.65
N ARG A 103 5.26 14.84 4.97
CA ARG A 103 6.23 13.98 4.27
C ARG A 103 7.55 13.91 5.00
#